data_AF-A0A9X2SR73-F1
#
_entry.id   AF-A0A9X2SR73-F1
#
_cell.length_a   1.000
_cell.length_b   1.000
_cell.length_c   1.000
_cell.angle_alpha   90.00
_cell.angle_beta   90.00
_cell.angle_gamma   90.00
#
_symmetry.space_group_name_H-M   'P 1'
#
loop_
_entity.id
_entity.type
_entity.pdbx_description
1 polymer ?
#
loop_
_entity_poly.entity_id
_entity_poly.type
_entity_poly.pdbx_seq_one_letter_code
_entity_poly.pdbx_strand_id
1 'polypeptide(L)'
;MPIQELVSWIDGACGARTTLEKLKKSSSTAYERVRTSSDRTGMEAWNYVGSRLVDLQALENQLSGLPPVATPATDSWRTTLRDALTSPKAQLTAFHQLTTSGSTPLTELQIRASQAADLVAKLPVPEFDPVLNTAYAQAPRCTPPKTSAPTTAPPAVPPPAADGQNYASCGDGRCEVKVAKSARIPVFELRFATTFTGGTVSLSTAFPGGGRSTISIGESGTATIGRPDGSQIVITFKGVNAGAAVLDVTTK
;
A
#
# COMPACT_ATOMS: atom_id res chain seq x y z
N MET A 1 -26.31 -18.78 16.24
CA MET A 1 -25.09 -17.96 16.42
C MET A 1 -25.46 -16.64 17.05
N PRO A 2 -24.66 -16.11 17.99
CA PRO A 2 -24.90 -14.79 18.58
C PRO A 2 -24.83 -13.69 17.51
N ILE A 3 -25.79 -12.77 17.54
CA ILE A 3 -25.85 -11.65 16.57
C ILE A 3 -24.56 -10.80 16.60
N GLN A 4 -23.91 -10.66 17.75
CA GLN A 4 -22.70 -9.86 17.91
C GLN A 4 -21.48 -10.43 17.16
N GLU A 5 -21.33 -11.76 17.13
CA GLU A 5 -20.28 -12.41 16.35
C GLU A 5 -20.51 -12.19 14.84
N LEU A 6 -21.77 -12.26 14.40
CA LEU A 6 -22.13 -11.97 13.01
C LEU A 6 -21.82 -10.52 12.64
N VAL A 7 -22.15 -9.57 13.52
CA VAL A 7 -21.87 -8.14 13.32
C VAL A 7 -20.36 -7.89 13.21
N SER A 8 -19.57 -8.47 14.12
CA SER A 8 -18.10 -8.34 14.06
C SER A 8 -17.51 -8.95 12.79
N TRP A 9 -18.04 -10.08 12.33
CA TRP A 9 -17.59 -10.70 11.08
C TRP A 9 -17.94 -9.84 9.87
N ILE A 10 -19.17 -9.33 9.79
CA ILE A 10 -19.62 -8.49 8.68
C ILE A 10 -18.83 -7.18 8.65
N ASP A 11 -18.53 -6.59 9.81
CA ASP A 11 -17.64 -5.43 9.91
C ASP A 11 -16.25 -5.72 9.29
N GLY A 12 -15.67 -6.88 9.60
CA GLY A 12 -14.45 -7.38 8.96
C GLY A 12 -14.56 -7.53 7.43
N ALA A 13 -15.65 -8.13 6.96
CA ALA A 13 -15.92 -8.36 5.55
C ALA A 13 -16.11 -7.03 4.78
N CYS A 14 -16.79 -6.05 5.36
CA CYS A 14 -16.91 -4.70 4.78
C CYS A 14 -15.58 -3.96 4.73
N GLY A 15 -14.73 -4.15 5.74
CA GLY A 15 -13.34 -3.73 5.68
C GLY A 15 -12.62 -4.32 4.47
N ALA A 16 -12.75 -5.62 4.23
CA ALA A 16 -12.07 -6.29 3.12
C ALA A 16 -12.61 -5.84 1.76
N ARG A 17 -13.93 -5.67 1.65
CA ARG A 17 -14.59 -5.07 0.48
C ARG A 17 -14.06 -3.67 0.18
N THR A 18 -13.94 -2.83 1.21
CA THR A 18 -13.38 -1.47 1.06
C THR A 18 -11.93 -1.49 0.61
N THR A 19 -11.10 -2.37 1.18
CA THR A 19 -9.71 -2.58 0.75
C THR A 19 -9.64 -2.98 -0.72
N LEU A 20 -10.48 -3.91 -1.15
CA LEU A 20 -10.54 -4.35 -2.54
C LEU A 20 -10.94 -3.21 -3.49
N GLU A 21 -11.96 -2.43 -3.17
CA GLU A 21 -12.38 -1.29 -3.99
C GLU A 21 -11.26 -0.23 -4.10
N LYS A 22 -10.59 0.08 -2.98
CA LYS A 22 -9.43 0.97 -2.97
C LYS A 22 -8.28 0.41 -3.80
N LEU A 23 -8.03 -0.90 -3.72
CA LEU A 23 -7.03 -1.57 -4.54
C LEU A 23 -7.36 -1.41 -6.03
N LYS A 24 -8.59 -1.72 -6.46
CA LYS A 24 -9.02 -1.55 -7.86
C LYS A 24 -8.80 -0.13 -8.38
N LYS A 25 -9.22 0.87 -7.61
CA LYS A 25 -9.06 2.30 -7.96
C LYS A 25 -7.58 2.72 -8.00
N SER A 26 -6.81 2.35 -6.99
CA SER A 26 -5.38 2.71 -6.91
C SER A 26 -4.55 2.00 -7.97
N SER A 27 -4.89 0.75 -8.31
CA SER A 27 -4.27 -0.03 -9.38
C SER A 27 -4.44 0.65 -10.73
N SER A 28 -5.67 1.05 -11.09
CA SER A 28 -5.93 1.80 -12.32
C SER A 28 -5.13 3.11 -12.37
N THR A 29 -5.15 3.90 -11.29
CA THR A 29 -4.42 5.17 -11.21
C THR A 29 -2.90 4.98 -11.31
N ALA A 30 -2.36 3.96 -10.66
CA ALA A 30 -0.94 3.65 -10.69
C ALA A 30 -0.49 3.12 -12.05
N TYR A 31 -1.32 2.29 -12.70
CA TYR A 31 -1.04 1.81 -14.05
C TYR A 31 -1.03 2.94 -15.07
N GLU A 32 -1.96 3.90 -14.98
CA GLU A 32 -1.95 5.06 -15.85
C GLU A 32 -0.64 5.85 -15.77
N ARG A 33 -0.03 5.95 -14.58
CA ARG A 33 1.32 6.53 -14.45
C ARG A 33 2.38 5.73 -15.19
N VAL A 34 2.40 4.40 -15.02
CA VAL A 34 3.33 3.51 -15.75
C VAL A 34 3.16 3.66 -17.27
N ARG A 35 1.91 3.75 -17.75
CA ARG A 35 1.57 3.85 -19.16
C ARG A 35 1.98 5.19 -19.79
N THR A 36 1.79 6.28 -19.05
CA THR A 36 1.96 7.67 -19.53
C THR A 36 3.32 8.28 -19.18
N SER A 37 4.09 7.67 -18.28
CA SER A 37 5.46 8.10 -17.95
C SER A 37 6.29 8.23 -19.23
N SER A 38 6.94 9.39 -19.41
CA SER A 38 7.91 9.62 -20.48
C SER A 38 9.22 8.88 -20.20
N ASP A 39 9.52 8.70 -18.92
CA ASP A 39 10.73 8.06 -18.41
C ASP A 39 10.47 6.57 -18.24
N ARG A 40 9.87 5.92 -19.26
CA ARG A 40 9.40 4.52 -19.30
C ARG A 40 10.48 3.53 -18.88
N THR A 41 10.80 3.50 -17.59
CA THR A 41 11.81 2.63 -17.05
C THR A 41 11.14 1.31 -16.72
N GLY A 42 11.84 0.21 -16.99
CA GLY A 42 11.36 -1.11 -16.59
C GLY A 42 11.07 -1.19 -15.10
N MET A 43 11.72 -0.34 -14.30
CA MET A 43 11.58 -0.24 -12.86
C MET A 43 10.18 0.21 -12.41
N GLU A 44 9.52 1.13 -13.11
CA GLU A 44 8.15 1.56 -12.74
C GLU A 44 7.14 0.44 -12.97
N ALA A 45 7.23 -0.22 -14.13
CA ALA A 45 6.38 -1.38 -14.45
C ALA A 45 6.63 -2.55 -13.48
N TRP A 46 7.90 -2.78 -13.11
CA TRP A 46 8.28 -3.78 -12.12
C TRP A 46 7.71 -3.48 -10.73
N ASN A 47 7.94 -2.26 -10.22
CA ASN A 47 7.42 -1.81 -8.94
C ASN A 47 5.89 -1.89 -8.89
N TYR A 48 5.23 -1.56 -10.01
CA TYR A 48 3.79 -1.68 -10.12
C TYR A 48 3.33 -3.13 -9.88
N VAL A 49 3.89 -4.11 -10.60
CA VAL A 49 3.54 -5.53 -10.42
C VAL A 49 3.81 -6.00 -8.99
N GLY A 50 4.98 -5.67 -8.44
CA GLY A 50 5.34 -6.01 -7.06
C GLY A 50 4.39 -5.42 -6.02
N SER A 51 4.01 -4.15 -6.17
CA SER A 51 3.06 -3.50 -5.26
C SER A 51 1.70 -4.18 -5.24
N ARG A 52 1.18 -4.60 -6.40
CA ARG A 52 -0.12 -5.30 -6.47
C ARG A 52 -0.07 -6.68 -5.80
N LEU A 53 1.05 -7.38 -5.91
CA LEU A 53 1.24 -8.65 -5.20
C LEU A 53 1.15 -8.45 -3.68
N VAL A 54 1.79 -7.40 -3.14
CA VAL A 54 1.72 -7.04 -1.72
C VAL A 54 0.29 -6.70 -1.30
N ASP A 55 -0.43 -5.93 -2.11
CA ASP A 55 -1.82 -5.58 -1.81
C ASP A 55 -2.75 -6.81 -1.78
N LEU A 56 -2.58 -7.76 -2.72
CA LEU A 56 -3.35 -9.01 -2.70
C LEU A 56 -3.02 -9.86 -1.47
N GLN A 57 -1.76 -9.91 -1.06
CA GLN A 57 -1.37 -10.60 0.18
C GLN A 57 -1.99 -9.96 1.41
N ALA A 58 -2.04 -8.62 1.48
CA ALA A 58 -2.69 -7.90 2.57
C ALA A 58 -4.19 -8.21 2.64
N LEU A 59 -4.87 -8.26 1.49
CA LEU A 59 -6.29 -8.63 1.41
C LEU A 59 -6.52 -10.08 1.86
N GLU A 60 -5.68 -11.02 1.43
CA GLU A 60 -5.76 -12.43 1.86
C GLU A 60 -5.54 -12.60 3.37
N ASN A 61 -4.57 -11.86 3.93
CA ASN A 61 -4.32 -11.85 5.38
C ASN A 61 -5.55 -11.32 6.13
N GLN A 62 -6.18 -10.25 5.62
CA GLN A 62 -7.40 -9.70 6.18
C GLN A 62 -8.56 -10.72 6.15
N LEU A 63 -8.73 -11.45 5.06
CA LEU A 63 -9.74 -12.51 4.94
C LEU A 63 -9.46 -13.70 5.87
N SER A 64 -8.19 -13.98 6.14
CA SER A 64 -7.78 -15.04 7.06
C SER A 64 -7.94 -14.67 8.52
N GLY A 65 -7.96 -13.38 8.83
CA GLY A 65 -8.36 -12.87 10.15
C GLY A 65 -9.87 -12.94 10.41
N LEU A 66 -10.71 -13.20 9.41
CA LEU A 66 -12.15 -13.35 9.63
C LEU A 66 -12.43 -14.71 10.30
N PRO A 67 -13.05 -14.72 11.50
CA PRO A 67 -13.33 -15.98 12.17
C PRO A 67 -14.25 -16.84 11.28
N PRO A 68 -14.14 -18.18 11.36
CA PRO A 68 -15.12 -19.06 10.74
C PRO A 68 -16.48 -18.83 11.40
N VAL A 69 -17.43 -18.38 10.60
CA VAL A 69 -18.79 -18.10 11.03
C VAL A 69 -19.64 -19.09 10.28
N ALA A 70 -20.17 -20.08 11.01
CA ALA A 70 -20.79 -21.29 10.46
C ALA A 70 -22.20 -21.03 9.88
N THR A 71 -22.34 -19.99 9.06
CA THR A 71 -23.52 -19.79 8.22
C THR A 71 -23.13 -20.00 6.76
N PRO A 72 -23.96 -20.68 5.95
CA PRO A 72 -23.66 -20.89 4.54
C PRO A 72 -23.37 -19.59 3.77
N ALA A 73 -24.04 -18.48 4.12
CA ALA A 73 -23.86 -17.18 3.47
C ALA A 73 -22.46 -16.58 3.73
N THR A 74 -21.99 -16.58 4.98
CA THR A 74 -20.67 -16.02 5.34
C THR A 74 -19.53 -16.86 4.77
N ASP A 75 -19.69 -18.19 4.75
CA ASP A 75 -18.73 -19.10 4.13
C ASP A 75 -18.69 -18.98 2.62
N SER A 76 -19.84 -18.84 1.97
CA SER A 76 -19.93 -18.60 0.53
C SER A 76 -19.21 -17.31 0.15
N TRP A 77 -19.49 -16.19 0.83
CA TRP A 77 -18.84 -14.90 0.57
C TRP A 77 -17.31 -14.98 0.69
N ARG A 78 -16.82 -15.58 1.80
CA ARG A 78 -15.38 -15.72 2.07
C ARG A 78 -14.69 -16.62 1.05
N THR A 79 -15.32 -17.74 0.69
CA THR A 79 -14.80 -18.70 -0.28
C THR A 79 -14.72 -18.07 -1.66
N THR A 80 -15.79 -17.43 -2.13
CA THR A 80 -15.82 -16.73 -3.42
C THR A 80 -14.68 -15.72 -3.54
N LEU A 81 -14.44 -14.91 -2.51
CA LEU A 81 -13.39 -13.90 -2.57
C LEU A 81 -11.99 -14.53 -2.51
N ARG A 82 -11.76 -15.55 -1.67
CA ARG A 82 -10.48 -16.26 -1.61
C ARG A 82 -10.15 -16.96 -2.94
N ASP A 83 -11.11 -17.67 -3.50
CA ASP A 83 -10.93 -18.37 -4.78
C ASP A 83 -10.59 -17.38 -5.90
N ALA A 84 -11.26 -16.23 -5.90
CA ALA A 84 -11.00 -15.17 -6.86
C ALA A 84 -9.60 -14.53 -6.73
N LEU A 85 -8.96 -14.58 -5.55
CA LEU A 85 -7.62 -14.05 -5.33
C LEU A 85 -6.51 -15.04 -5.72
N THR A 86 -6.78 -16.35 -5.67
CA THR A 86 -5.79 -17.41 -5.91
C THR A 86 -5.11 -17.29 -7.27
N SER A 87 -5.88 -17.22 -8.36
CA SER A 87 -5.33 -17.17 -9.72
C SER A 87 -4.58 -15.85 -10.01
N PRO A 88 -5.14 -14.65 -9.73
CA PRO A 88 -4.40 -13.40 -9.86
C PRO A 88 -3.10 -13.36 -9.08
N LYS A 89 -3.08 -13.84 -7.83
CA LYS A 89 -1.87 -13.88 -7.00
C LYS A 89 -0.79 -14.76 -7.62
N ALA A 90 -1.15 -15.95 -8.09
CA ALA A 90 -0.21 -16.86 -8.76
C ALA A 90 0.39 -16.22 -10.02
N GLN A 91 -0.45 -15.56 -10.84
CA GLN A 91 0.00 -14.86 -12.05
C GLN A 91 0.91 -13.68 -11.73
N LEU A 92 0.55 -12.83 -10.76
CA LEU A 92 1.39 -11.71 -10.32
C LEU A 92 2.74 -12.19 -9.75
N THR A 93 2.74 -13.32 -9.04
CA THR A 93 3.98 -13.94 -8.54
C THR A 93 4.88 -14.37 -9.69
N ALA A 94 4.32 -15.03 -10.71
CA ALA A 94 5.07 -15.42 -11.91
C ALA A 94 5.62 -14.20 -12.67
N PHE A 95 4.81 -13.15 -12.82
CA PHE A 95 5.26 -11.90 -13.42
C PHE A 95 6.41 -11.28 -12.62
N HIS A 96 6.31 -11.24 -11.29
CA HIS A 96 7.35 -10.67 -10.44
C HIS A 96 8.66 -11.48 -10.48
N GLN A 97 8.61 -12.81 -10.51
CA GLN A 97 9.80 -13.66 -10.61
C GLN A 97 10.53 -13.53 -11.95
N LEU A 98 9.78 -13.43 -13.05
CA LEU A 98 10.36 -13.32 -14.39
C LEU A 98 10.97 -11.95 -14.69
N THR A 99 10.87 -11.01 -13.76
CA THR A 99 11.35 -9.63 -13.92
C THR A 99 12.56 -9.30 -13.05
N THR A 100 12.89 -10.17 -12.09
CA THR A 100 14.13 -10.08 -11.29
C THR A 100 15.38 -10.53 -12.04
N SER A 101 15.26 -11.07 -13.27
CA SER A 101 16.38 -11.59 -14.07
C SER A 101 17.23 -10.52 -14.77
N GLY A 102 16.92 -9.22 -14.60
CA GLY A 102 17.72 -8.10 -15.10
C GLY A 102 17.79 -7.94 -16.63
N SER A 103 17.27 -8.91 -17.39
CA SER A 103 17.31 -8.97 -18.85
C SER A 103 15.93 -8.85 -19.52
N THR A 104 14.86 -8.66 -18.75
CA THR A 104 13.50 -8.54 -19.30
C THR A 104 13.40 -7.25 -20.13
N PRO A 105 13.03 -7.35 -21.42
CA PRO A 105 12.80 -6.16 -22.24
C PRO A 105 11.73 -5.25 -21.63
N LEU A 106 11.90 -3.93 -21.79
CA LEU A 106 10.93 -2.95 -21.29
C LEU A 106 9.50 -3.20 -21.79
N THR A 107 9.35 -3.57 -23.05
CA THR A 107 8.04 -3.87 -23.65
C THR A 107 7.35 -5.03 -22.95
N GLU A 108 8.09 -6.07 -22.58
CA GLU A 108 7.58 -7.22 -21.83
C GLU A 108 7.16 -6.80 -20.40
N LEU A 109 7.95 -5.94 -19.74
CA LEU A 109 7.58 -5.38 -18.44
C LEU A 109 6.27 -4.58 -18.50
N GLN A 110 6.08 -3.80 -19.56
CA GLN A 110 4.85 -3.02 -19.77
C GLN A 110 3.64 -3.92 -20.03
N ILE A 111 3.80 -4.97 -20.84
CA ILE A 111 2.74 -5.97 -21.09
C ILE A 111 2.30 -6.60 -19.77
N ARG A 112 3.25 -7.02 -18.93
CA ARG A 112 2.95 -7.63 -17.62
C ARG A 112 2.30 -6.63 -16.66
N ALA A 113 2.72 -5.37 -16.65
CA ALA A 113 2.06 -4.34 -15.87
C ALA A 113 0.61 -4.13 -16.32
N SER A 114 0.34 -4.15 -17.63
CA SER A 114 -1.03 -4.11 -18.16
C SER A 114 -1.86 -5.31 -17.71
N GLN A 115 -1.32 -6.52 -17.86
CA GLN A 115 -1.98 -7.75 -17.44
C GLN A 115 -2.27 -7.75 -15.93
N ALA A 116 -1.32 -7.26 -15.12
CA ALA A 116 -1.51 -7.09 -13.69
C ALA A 116 -2.65 -6.11 -13.36
N ALA A 117 -2.75 -4.98 -14.08
CA ALA A 117 -3.87 -4.05 -13.94
C ALA A 117 -5.21 -4.71 -14.28
N ASP A 118 -5.28 -5.47 -15.38
CA ASP A 118 -6.48 -6.17 -15.80
C ASP A 118 -6.92 -7.23 -14.78
N LEU A 119 -5.97 -7.99 -14.22
CA LEU A 119 -6.24 -8.97 -13.18
C LEU A 119 -6.88 -8.34 -11.95
N VAL A 120 -6.30 -7.23 -11.46
CA VAL A 120 -6.84 -6.50 -10.30
C VAL A 120 -8.21 -5.89 -10.61
N ALA A 121 -8.39 -5.29 -11.78
CA ALA A 121 -9.66 -4.69 -12.19
C ALA A 121 -10.81 -5.72 -12.29
N LYS A 122 -10.49 -6.96 -12.68
CA LYS A 122 -11.44 -8.07 -12.81
C LYS A 122 -11.77 -8.78 -11.48
N LEU A 123 -11.10 -8.46 -10.38
CA LEU A 123 -11.43 -9.05 -9.08
C LEU A 123 -12.90 -8.76 -8.73
N PRO A 124 -13.69 -9.79 -8.40
CA PRO A 124 -15.09 -9.64 -8.04
C PRO A 124 -15.21 -9.01 -6.66
N VAL A 125 -16.23 -8.17 -6.50
CA VAL A 125 -16.61 -7.59 -5.21
C VAL A 125 -17.92 -8.28 -4.81
N PRO A 126 -17.87 -9.43 -4.10
CA PRO A 126 -19.06 -10.19 -3.81
C PRO A 126 -20.05 -9.39 -2.96
N GLU A 127 -21.31 -9.42 -3.37
CA GLU A 127 -22.41 -8.84 -2.59
C GLU A 127 -22.70 -9.69 -1.35
N PHE A 128 -23.22 -9.06 -0.31
CA PHE A 128 -23.68 -9.78 0.87
C PHE A 128 -25.05 -10.42 0.58
N ASP A 129 -25.24 -11.65 1.06
CA ASP A 129 -26.55 -12.29 1.03
C ASP A 129 -27.57 -11.46 1.84
N PRO A 130 -28.81 -11.24 1.36
CA PRO A 130 -29.83 -10.50 2.08
C PRO A 130 -30.12 -11.00 3.50
N VAL A 131 -29.85 -12.28 3.81
CA VAL A 131 -29.96 -12.84 5.17
C VAL A 131 -29.03 -12.14 6.17
N LEU A 132 -27.97 -11.49 5.68
CA LEU A 132 -26.97 -10.76 6.46
C LEU A 132 -27.36 -9.29 6.72
N ASN A 133 -28.44 -8.79 6.14
CA ASN A 133 -28.81 -7.35 6.17
C ASN A 133 -28.92 -6.77 7.58
N THR A 134 -29.48 -7.51 8.53
CA THR A 134 -29.63 -7.04 9.92
C THR A 134 -28.28 -6.78 10.58
N ALA A 135 -27.33 -7.70 10.41
CA ALA A 135 -26.00 -7.55 10.98
C ALA A 135 -25.13 -6.57 10.15
N TYR A 136 -25.35 -6.48 8.84
CA TYR A 136 -24.78 -5.44 7.97
C TYR A 136 -25.17 -4.03 8.43
N ALA A 137 -26.44 -3.80 8.78
CA ALA A 137 -26.92 -2.51 9.27
C ALA A 137 -26.28 -2.09 10.62
N GLN A 138 -25.80 -3.04 11.41
CA GLN A 138 -25.17 -2.80 12.70
C GLN A 138 -23.63 -2.74 12.63
N ALA A 139 -23.03 -3.16 11.52
CA ALA A 139 -21.59 -3.22 11.35
C ALA A 139 -21.01 -1.83 11.01
N PRO A 140 -20.14 -1.25 11.85
CA PRO A 140 -19.65 0.13 11.70
C PRO A 140 -18.96 0.44 10.36
N ARG A 141 -18.20 -0.52 9.79
CA ARG A 141 -17.51 -0.35 8.50
C ARG A 141 -18.36 -0.63 7.26
N CYS A 142 -19.60 -1.11 7.44
CA CYS A 142 -20.51 -1.45 6.33
C CYS A 142 -21.43 -0.31 5.92
N THR A 143 -21.71 0.60 6.85
CA THR A 143 -22.34 1.86 6.48
C THR A 143 -21.28 2.66 5.72
N PRO A 144 -21.56 3.14 4.48
CA PRO A 144 -20.75 4.23 3.95
C PRO A 144 -20.74 5.28 5.06
N PRO A 145 -19.57 5.83 5.44
CA PRO A 145 -19.51 6.77 6.54
C PRO A 145 -20.61 7.78 6.27
N LYS A 146 -21.64 7.78 7.14
CA LYS A 146 -22.67 8.81 7.11
C LYS A 146 -21.85 10.07 6.99
N THR A 147 -22.10 10.89 5.99
CA THR A 147 -21.50 12.21 5.85
C THR A 147 -21.92 13.02 7.08
N SER A 148 -21.36 12.67 8.22
CA SER A 148 -20.95 13.58 9.25
C SER A 148 -20.14 14.54 8.40
N ALA A 149 -20.72 15.72 8.13
CA ALA A 149 -19.95 16.84 7.64
C ALA A 149 -18.61 16.74 8.36
N PRO A 150 -17.48 16.65 7.64
CA PRO A 150 -16.21 16.41 8.29
C PRO A 150 -16.17 17.41 9.43
N THR A 151 -16.22 16.91 10.66
CA THR A 151 -15.72 17.70 11.77
C THR A 151 -14.23 17.59 11.55
N THR A 152 -13.76 18.33 10.55
CA THR A 152 -12.44 18.90 10.54
C THR A 152 -12.41 19.78 11.77
N ALA A 153 -12.18 19.16 12.94
CA ALA A 153 -10.99 19.62 13.64
C ALA A 153 -9.91 19.59 12.55
N PRO A 154 -9.40 20.75 12.12
CA PRO A 154 -8.38 20.82 11.09
C PRO A 154 -7.37 19.73 11.42
N PRO A 155 -6.96 18.86 10.46
CA PRO A 155 -5.92 17.88 10.71
C PRO A 155 -4.84 18.62 11.47
N ALA A 156 -4.55 18.18 12.71
CA ALA A 156 -3.61 18.88 13.56
C ALA A 156 -2.39 19.15 12.69
N VAL A 157 -2.11 20.43 12.45
CA VAL A 157 -1.05 20.83 11.52
C VAL A 157 0.17 20.03 11.97
N PRO A 158 0.65 19.07 11.15
CA PRO A 158 1.72 18.21 11.60
C PRO A 158 2.86 19.13 12.03
N PRO A 159 3.48 18.84 13.18
CA PRO A 159 4.48 19.73 13.73
C PRO A 159 5.53 20.00 12.65
N PRO A 160 6.12 21.22 12.64
CA PRO A 160 7.27 21.44 11.80
C PRO A 160 8.28 20.34 12.10
N ALA A 161 8.83 19.75 11.04
CA ALA A 161 9.85 18.73 11.16
C ALA A 161 10.95 19.21 12.11
N ALA A 162 11.30 18.44 13.14
CA ALA A 162 12.26 18.86 14.17
C ALA A 162 13.60 19.36 13.57
N ASP A 163 14.07 18.72 12.50
CA ASP A 163 15.29 19.07 11.79
C ASP A 163 15.04 19.94 10.54
N GLY A 164 13.79 20.29 10.23
CA GLY A 164 13.45 21.08 9.05
C GLY A 164 13.97 20.42 7.77
N GLN A 165 14.73 21.17 6.96
CA GLN A 165 15.39 20.64 5.75
C GLN A 165 16.85 20.21 5.98
N ASN A 166 17.29 20.09 7.23
CA ASN A 166 18.64 19.66 7.57
C ASN A 166 18.78 18.14 7.41
N TYR A 167 18.84 17.65 6.18
CA TYR A 167 18.92 16.20 5.90
C TYR A 167 20.18 15.53 6.45
N ALA A 168 21.24 16.30 6.75
CA ALA A 168 22.46 15.76 7.33
C ALA A 168 22.26 15.26 8.77
N SER A 169 21.22 15.73 9.48
CA SER A 169 20.84 15.24 10.81
C SER A 169 20.57 13.73 10.82
N CYS A 170 20.04 13.19 9.72
CA CYS A 170 19.69 11.78 9.56
C CYS A 170 20.88 10.82 9.49
N GLY A 171 22.12 11.33 9.47
CA GLY A 171 23.32 10.53 9.29
C GLY A 171 23.54 9.46 10.36
N ASP A 172 23.01 9.67 11.57
CA ASP A 172 23.08 8.74 12.70
C ASP A 172 21.89 7.76 12.77
N GLY A 173 20.98 7.82 11.80
CA GLY A 173 19.80 6.97 11.77
C GLY A 173 18.58 7.51 12.54
N ARG A 174 18.61 8.77 13.03
CA ARG A 174 17.50 9.42 13.72
C ARG A 174 17.31 10.88 13.31
N CYS A 175 16.19 11.21 12.69
CA CYS A 175 15.86 12.59 12.35
C CYS A 175 14.38 12.75 12.04
N GLU A 176 13.91 14.01 12.04
CA GLU A 176 12.61 14.38 11.50
C GLU A 176 12.78 15.51 10.47
N VAL A 177 12.62 15.21 9.19
CA VAL A 177 12.93 16.13 8.08
C VAL A 177 11.73 16.42 7.18
N LYS A 178 11.77 17.60 6.55
CA LYS A 178 10.75 18.15 5.66
C LYS A 178 11.20 18.03 4.20
N VAL A 179 10.42 17.34 3.37
CA VAL A 179 10.69 17.14 1.93
C VAL A 179 9.64 17.83 1.08
N ALA A 180 10.01 18.94 0.43
CA ALA A 180 9.07 19.77 -0.34
C ALA A 180 8.77 19.24 -1.75
N LYS A 181 9.77 18.73 -2.46
CA LYS A 181 9.62 18.18 -3.81
C LYS A 181 10.59 17.04 -4.06
N SER A 182 11.86 17.29 -3.80
CA SER A 182 12.89 16.27 -3.79
C SER A 182 14.00 16.60 -2.79
N ALA A 183 14.65 15.56 -2.27
CA ALA A 183 15.74 15.67 -1.31
C ALA A 183 16.67 14.46 -1.41
N ARG A 184 17.89 14.60 -0.87
CA ARG A 184 18.76 13.46 -0.60
C ARG A 184 18.98 13.36 0.90
N ILE A 185 18.54 12.25 1.48
CA ILE A 185 18.60 12.01 2.92
C ILE A 185 19.67 10.95 3.17
N PRO A 186 20.84 11.31 3.71
CA PRO A 186 21.82 10.34 4.18
C PRO A 186 21.32 9.65 5.45
N VAL A 187 21.42 8.33 5.52
CA VAL A 187 21.12 7.55 6.72
C VAL A 187 22.20 6.49 6.83
N PHE A 188 23.14 6.68 7.75
CA PHE A 188 24.40 5.95 7.79
C PHE A 188 25.11 5.93 6.41
N GLU A 189 25.43 4.73 5.90
CA GLU A 189 26.02 4.51 4.58
C GLU A 189 25.04 4.67 3.40
N LEU A 190 23.74 4.72 3.66
CA LEU A 190 22.72 4.80 2.62
C LEU A 190 22.39 6.24 2.23
N ARG A 191 22.01 6.42 0.98
CA ARG A 191 21.53 7.71 0.45
C ARG A 191 20.18 7.53 -0.20
N PHE A 192 19.15 8.06 0.46
CA PHE A 192 17.79 8.07 -0.06
C PHE A 192 17.59 9.27 -0.96
N ALA A 193 17.33 9.03 -2.25
CA ALA A 193 16.72 10.01 -3.14
C ALA A 193 15.21 10.02 -2.88
N THR A 194 14.73 11.08 -2.28
CA THR A 194 13.33 11.22 -1.86
C THR A 194 12.61 12.19 -2.80
N THR A 195 11.39 11.87 -3.21
CA THR A 195 10.49 12.79 -3.91
C THR A 195 9.13 12.83 -3.22
N PHE A 196 8.49 14.00 -3.21
CA PHE A 196 7.16 14.19 -2.65
C PHE A 196 6.22 14.76 -3.72
N THR A 197 5.16 14.02 -4.05
CA THR A 197 4.17 14.40 -5.04
C THR A 197 2.79 13.90 -4.62
N GLY A 198 1.82 14.82 -4.49
CA GLY A 198 0.42 14.47 -4.29
C GLY A 198 0.16 13.57 -3.07
N GLY A 199 0.77 13.88 -1.92
CA GLY A 199 0.59 13.10 -0.70
C GLY A 199 1.40 11.79 -0.63
N THR A 200 2.17 11.47 -1.68
CA THR A 200 3.01 10.27 -1.72
C THR A 200 4.48 10.66 -1.68
N VAL A 201 5.25 9.97 -0.83
CA VAL A 201 6.71 10.05 -0.77
C VAL A 201 7.30 8.83 -1.46
N SER A 202 8.12 9.04 -2.48
CA SER A 202 8.93 7.99 -3.10
C SER A 202 10.36 8.08 -2.59
N LEU A 203 10.92 6.94 -2.17
CA LEU A 203 12.27 6.79 -1.65
C LEU A 203 13.02 5.83 -2.55
N SER A 204 14.14 6.25 -3.12
CA SER A 204 15.02 5.36 -3.87
C SER A 204 16.40 5.33 -3.21
N THR A 205 16.99 4.16 -3.05
CA THR A 205 18.33 3.99 -2.49
C THR A 205 19.13 2.98 -3.30
N ALA A 206 20.44 3.16 -3.31
CA ALA A 206 21.40 2.20 -3.84
C ALA A 206 22.24 1.65 -2.68
N PHE A 207 22.37 0.32 -2.62
CA PHE A 207 23.13 -0.32 -1.55
C PHE A 207 24.61 -0.41 -1.91
N PRO A 208 25.54 -0.29 -0.94
CA PRO A 208 26.99 -0.39 -1.19
C PRO A 208 27.42 -1.72 -1.82
N GLY A 209 26.73 -2.82 -1.48
CA GLY A 209 26.97 -4.16 -2.03
C GLY A 209 26.38 -4.39 -3.43
N GLY A 210 25.85 -3.35 -4.07
CA GLY A 210 25.05 -3.46 -5.30
C GLY A 210 23.56 -3.63 -5.02
N GLY A 211 22.73 -3.32 -6.02
CA GLY A 211 21.27 -3.32 -5.91
C GLY A 211 20.67 -1.94 -5.65
N ARG A 212 19.41 -1.76 -6.08
CA ARG A 212 18.61 -0.56 -5.83
C ARG A 212 17.26 -0.96 -5.26
N SER A 213 16.73 -0.15 -4.36
CA SER A 213 15.37 -0.28 -3.85
C SER A 213 14.63 1.02 -4.08
N THR A 214 13.34 0.91 -4.41
CA THR A 214 12.42 2.04 -4.50
C THR A 214 11.16 1.70 -3.71
N ILE A 215 10.78 2.58 -2.79
CA ILE A 215 9.64 2.42 -1.89
C ILE A 215 8.74 3.64 -2.01
N SER A 216 7.42 3.43 -2.03
CA SER A 216 6.44 4.52 -2.00
C SER A 216 5.66 4.47 -0.70
N ILE A 217 5.60 5.59 0.01
CA ILE A 217 4.88 5.79 1.27
C ILE A 217 3.72 6.75 1.00
N GLY A 218 2.49 6.29 1.22
CA GLY A 218 1.31 7.15 1.17
C GLY A 218 1.12 7.96 2.46
N GLU A 219 0.09 8.80 2.48
CA GLU A 219 -0.31 9.52 3.69
C GLU A 219 -0.61 8.51 4.81
N SER A 220 0.10 8.62 5.94
CA SER A 220 0.14 7.68 7.09
C SER A 220 0.93 6.37 6.92
N GLY A 221 1.67 6.21 5.82
CA GLY A 221 2.48 5.01 5.60
C GLY A 221 3.79 4.96 6.41
N THR A 222 4.35 3.77 6.52
CA THR A 222 5.71 3.52 7.04
C THR A 222 6.45 2.57 6.09
N ALA A 223 7.73 2.84 5.85
CA ALA A 223 8.64 1.96 5.14
C ALA A 223 9.68 1.41 6.10
N THR A 224 10.06 0.14 5.91
CA THR A 224 11.12 -0.49 6.71
C THR A 224 12.15 -1.10 5.77
N ILE A 225 13.43 -0.87 6.08
CA ILE A 225 14.57 -1.38 5.31
C ILE A 225 15.51 -2.08 6.28
N GLY A 226 15.73 -3.38 6.05
CA GLY A 226 16.71 -4.15 6.80
C GLY A 226 18.14 -3.83 6.38
N ARG A 227 19.06 -3.82 7.34
CA ARG A 227 20.50 -3.66 7.14
C ARG A 227 21.22 -5.00 7.34
N PRO A 228 22.44 -5.17 6.80
CA PRO A 228 23.21 -6.40 6.93
C PRO A 228 23.54 -6.80 8.37
N ASP A 229 23.59 -5.83 9.28
CA ASP A 229 23.82 -6.03 10.72
C ASP A 229 22.56 -6.48 11.48
N GLY A 230 21.44 -6.65 10.80
CA GLY A 230 20.14 -7.04 11.37
C GLY A 230 19.31 -5.85 11.88
N SER A 231 19.86 -4.63 11.91
CA SER A 231 19.09 -3.43 12.26
C SER A 231 18.12 -3.02 11.16
N GLN A 232 17.12 -2.21 11.51
CA GLN A 232 16.10 -1.75 10.57
C GLN A 232 15.99 -0.23 10.56
N ILE A 233 16.06 0.36 9.37
CA ILE A 233 15.69 1.77 9.16
C ILE A 233 14.19 1.83 8.93
N VAL A 234 13.49 2.57 9.77
CA VAL A 234 12.05 2.82 9.70
C VAL A 234 11.84 4.27 9.29
N ILE A 235 11.11 4.48 8.19
CA ILE A 235 10.77 5.81 7.67
C ILE A 235 9.25 5.96 7.73
N THR A 236 8.76 6.87 8.56
CA THR A 236 7.33 7.10 8.78
C THR A 236 6.91 8.46 8.24
N PHE A 237 5.81 8.47 7.49
CA PHE A 237 5.17 9.71 7.05
C PHE A 237 4.35 10.31 8.19
N LYS A 238 4.76 11.48 8.70
CA LYS A 238 4.05 12.18 9.79
C LYS A 238 2.94 13.09 9.31
N GLY A 239 3.01 13.57 8.07
CA GLY A 239 1.99 14.46 7.50
C GLY A 239 2.54 15.40 6.44
N VAL A 240 1.68 16.33 6.00
CA VAL A 240 2.04 17.42 5.08
C VAL A 240 2.01 18.75 5.84
N ASN A 241 3.13 19.46 5.86
CA ASN A 241 3.26 20.79 6.44
C ASN A 241 3.67 21.80 5.37
N ALA A 242 2.81 22.79 5.10
CA ALA A 242 3.04 23.84 4.10
C ALA A 242 3.51 23.29 2.73
N GLY A 243 2.81 22.26 2.21
CA GLY A 243 3.09 21.67 0.90
C GLY A 243 4.29 20.72 0.84
N ALA A 244 4.87 20.33 1.99
CA ALA A 244 5.97 19.39 2.06
C ALA A 244 5.64 18.22 2.99
N ALA A 245 6.16 17.03 2.69
CA ALA A 245 6.06 15.88 3.59
C ALA A 245 6.98 16.05 4.80
N VAL A 246 6.51 15.67 5.98
CA VAL A 246 7.33 15.48 7.17
C VAL A 246 7.59 13.98 7.34
N LEU A 247 8.87 13.61 7.41
CA LEU A 247 9.34 12.24 7.54
C LEU A 247 10.09 12.08 8.85
N ASP A 248 9.74 11.04 9.60
CA ASP A 248 10.48 10.57 10.76
C ASP A 248 11.30 9.35 10.35
N VAL A 249 12.62 9.44 10.51
CA VAL A 249 13.56 8.36 10.24
C VAL A 249 14.06 7.89 11.60
N THR A 250 13.87 6.61 11.90
CA THR A 250 14.35 5.99 13.13
C THR A 250 14.96 4.63 12.81
N THR A 251 16.09 4.32 13.45
CA THR A 251 16.72 2.99 13.36
C THR A 251 16.41 2.16 14.60
N LYS A 252 16.06 0.89 14.42
CA LYS A 252 15.75 -0.11 15.46
C LYS A 252 16.69 -1.30 15.39
#